data_AF-A0A8B3KXU0-F1
#
_entry.id   AF-A0A8B3KXU0-F1
#
_cell.length_a   1.000
_cell.length_b   1.000
_cell.length_c   1.000
_cell.angle_alpha   90.00
_cell.angle_beta   90.00
_cell.angle_gamma   90.00
#
_symmetry.space_group_name_H-M   'P 1'
#
loop_
_entity.id
_entity.type
_entity.pdbx_description
1 polymer ?
#
loop_
_entity_poly.entity_id
_entity_poly.type
_entity_poly.pdbx_seq_one_letter_code
_entity_poly.pdbx_strand_id
1 'polypeptide(L)'
;MAAEPLKTLFYPFEAEALPWPRSDARILFLGAEPGFRLPGGVAAALHLVQGFRPHFRALQAAGYSVTPQAEGSAFDAALVLAGRHRGQNELRIAEAIERVAPGGLIVVAGGKEVGIDSLRKRVGALAPLEAHLPKHHGVAFWFRRAGMDAARALRAANPDLVVEGRFRTAPGMFSFDRVDAGSKLLLDSLPRELAGNVADFCAGWGYLAAGVMERSTGLSGLDLYEADFEALEAAKVNIRATAVEPRFFWTDLLTETVERGYDAIVMNPPFHSGRAADPGIGAGMIRAASKALKPGGRLFMVANRQLPYEQVLAGAFSSHAEVARDGMFKVFSARR
;
A
#
# COMPACT_ATOMS: atom_id res chain seq x y z
N MET A 1 0.23 -19.90 6.48
CA MET A 1 -1.21 -20.04 6.82
C MET A 1 -1.93 -18.80 6.31
N ALA A 2 -3.16 -18.92 5.80
CA ALA A 2 -3.98 -17.77 5.41
C ALA A 2 -4.25 -16.85 6.61
N ALA A 3 -4.27 -15.53 6.39
CA ALA A 3 -4.73 -14.57 7.38
C ALA A 3 -6.20 -14.85 7.77
N GLU A 4 -6.58 -14.59 9.03
CA GLU A 4 -7.95 -14.85 9.52
C GLU A 4 -9.05 -14.12 8.72
N PRO A 5 -8.87 -12.85 8.29
CA PRO A 5 -9.84 -12.17 7.44
C PRO A 5 -10.04 -12.87 6.09
N LEU A 6 -8.97 -13.44 5.53
CA LEU A 6 -9.02 -14.15 4.26
C LEU A 6 -9.83 -15.44 4.38
N LYS A 7 -9.69 -16.19 5.48
CA LYS A 7 -10.56 -17.36 5.77
C LYS A 7 -12.01 -16.94 5.94
N THR A 8 -12.25 -15.82 6.61
CA THR A 8 -13.60 -15.26 6.83
C THR A 8 -14.30 -14.97 5.51
N LEU A 9 -13.58 -14.48 4.50
CA LEU A 9 -14.13 -14.15 3.18
C LEU A 9 -14.72 -15.37 2.44
N PHE A 10 -14.08 -16.53 2.57
CA PHE A 10 -14.52 -17.76 1.91
C PHE A 10 -15.50 -18.59 2.76
N TYR A 11 -15.61 -18.30 4.06
CA TYR A 11 -16.48 -19.03 4.98
C TYR A 11 -17.95 -19.13 4.56
N PRO A 12 -18.61 -18.09 3.99
CA PRO A 12 -19.99 -18.22 3.53
C PRO A 12 -20.22 -19.35 2.51
N PHE A 13 -19.21 -19.64 1.69
CA PHE A 13 -19.27 -20.73 0.70
C PHE A 13 -18.98 -22.09 1.33
N GLU A 14 -18.04 -22.15 2.28
CA GLU A 14 -17.73 -23.36 3.05
C GLU A 14 -18.87 -23.79 3.97
N ALA A 15 -19.61 -22.82 4.51
CA ALA A 15 -20.77 -23.03 5.37
C ALA A 15 -22.08 -23.21 4.59
N GLU A 16 -22.01 -23.33 3.26
CA GLU A 16 -23.16 -23.54 2.37
C GLU A 16 -24.24 -22.43 2.42
N ALA A 17 -23.91 -21.27 2.98
CA ALA A 17 -24.79 -20.10 2.97
C ALA A 17 -24.80 -19.39 1.61
N LEU A 18 -23.75 -19.57 0.82
CA LEU A 18 -23.66 -19.17 -0.58
C LEU A 18 -23.19 -20.36 -1.42
N PRO A 19 -23.75 -20.57 -2.63
CA PRO A 19 -23.21 -21.58 -3.54
C PRO A 19 -21.85 -21.13 -4.04
N TRP A 20 -20.94 -22.09 -4.25
CA TRP A 20 -19.69 -21.81 -4.96
C TRP A 20 -19.98 -21.25 -6.36
N PRO A 21 -19.20 -20.26 -6.83
CA PRO A 21 -19.35 -19.73 -8.17
C PRO A 21 -19.21 -20.83 -9.24
N ARG A 22 -19.92 -20.65 -10.35
CA ARG A 22 -19.84 -21.57 -11.50
C ARG A 22 -18.41 -21.60 -12.05
N SER A 23 -18.04 -22.70 -12.69
CA SER A 23 -16.70 -22.90 -13.26
C SER A 23 -16.33 -21.87 -14.33
N ASP A 24 -17.31 -21.31 -15.04
CA ASP A 24 -17.14 -20.29 -16.09
C ASP A 24 -17.28 -18.86 -15.57
N ALA A 25 -17.57 -18.67 -14.28
CA ALA A 25 -17.78 -17.35 -13.69
C ALA A 25 -16.47 -16.55 -13.64
N ARG A 26 -16.56 -15.26 -13.98
CA ARG A 26 -15.49 -14.29 -13.80
C ARG A 26 -15.67 -13.58 -12.48
N ILE A 27 -14.69 -13.71 -11.59
CA ILE A 27 -14.75 -13.16 -10.24
C ILE A 27 -13.65 -12.12 -10.07
N LEU A 28 -14.05 -10.89 -9.73
CA LEU A 28 -13.12 -9.85 -9.33
C LEU A 28 -12.76 -10.02 -7.85
N PHE A 29 -11.49 -9.99 -7.48
CA PHE A 29 -11.08 -10.04 -6.07
C PHE A 29 -10.24 -8.81 -5.71
N LEU A 30 -10.87 -7.85 -5.01
CA LEU A 30 -10.25 -6.60 -4.57
C LEU A 30 -9.61 -6.75 -3.18
N GLY A 31 -8.36 -6.30 -3.07
CA GLY A 31 -7.57 -6.44 -1.84
C GLY A 31 -7.08 -7.88 -1.63
N ALA A 32 -6.87 -8.62 -2.71
CA ALA A 32 -6.46 -10.03 -2.65
C ALA A 32 -5.11 -10.17 -1.92
N GLU A 33 -5.05 -11.04 -0.91
CA GLU A 33 -3.82 -11.36 -0.17
C GLU A 33 -3.39 -12.81 -0.45
N PRO A 34 -2.09 -13.14 -0.40
CA PRO A 34 -1.63 -14.51 -0.61
C PRO A 34 -2.12 -15.46 0.50
N GLY A 35 -2.19 -16.75 0.16
CA GLY A 35 -2.41 -17.83 1.12
C GLY A 35 -3.83 -18.37 1.23
N PHE A 36 -4.80 -17.87 0.44
CA PHE A 36 -6.10 -18.54 0.30
C PHE A 36 -5.97 -19.80 -0.55
N ARG A 37 -6.96 -20.69 -0.43
CA ARG A 37 -7.11 -21.86 -1.27
C ARG A 37 -8.56 -21.93 -1.71
N LEU A 38 -8.78 -22.08 -3.01
CA LEU A 38 -10.09 -22.48 -3.51
C LEU A 38 -10.28 -23.98 -3.28
N PRO A 39 -11.50 -24.46 -2.96
CA PRO A 39 -11.79 -25.89 -2.94
C PRO A 39 -11.50 -26.54 -4.29
N GLY A 40 -11.19 -27.84 -4.27
CA GLY A 40 -11.04 -28.63 -5.50
C GLY A 40 -12.33 -28.58 -6.34
N GLY A 41 -12.20 -28.34 -7.64
CA GLY A 41 -13.33 -28.27 -8.58
C GLY A 41 -13.85 -26.85 -8.86
N VAL A 42 -13.43 -25.83 -8.11
CA VAL A 42 -13.72 -24.43 -8.46
C VAL A 42 -12.75 -23.98 -9.56
N ALA A 43 -13.23 -23.97 -10.80
CA ALA A 43 -12.47 -23.53 -11.98
C ALA A 43 -12.70 -22.06 -12.37
N ALA A 44 -13.44 -21.30 -11.55
CA ALA A 44 -13.78 -19.91 -11.82
C ALA A 44 -12.54 -19.04 -12.08
N ALA A 45 -12.63 -18.15 -13.06
CA ALA A 45 -11.55 -17.23 -13.40
C ALA A 45 -11.46 -16.11 -12.36
N LEU A 46 -10.48 -16.21 -11.46
CA LEU A 46 -10.16 -15.16 -10.50
C LEU A 46 -9.31 -14.06 -11.13
N HIS A 47 -9.82 -12.83 -11.12
CA HIS A 47 -9.07 -11.63 -11.45
C HIS A 47 -8.67 -10.93 -10.14
N LEU A 48 -7.42 -11.15 -9.71
CA LEU A 48 -6.93 -10.62 -8.43
C LEU A 48 -6.40 -9.20 -8.58
N VAL A 49 -6.79 -8.31 -7.67
CA VAL A 49 -6.32 -6.93 -7.63
C VAL A 49 -5.55 -6.67 -6.35
N GLN A 50 -4.27 -6.35 -6.50
CA GLN A 50 -3.34 -6.12 -5.39
C GLN A 50 -2.22 -5.14 -5.77
N GLY A 51 -2.30 -3.91 -5.26
CA GLY A 51 -1.30 -2.86 -5.48
C GLY A 51 -0.06 -2.93 -4.59
N PHE A 52 -0.06 -3.75 -3.54
CA PHE A 52 1.10 -3.92 -2.66
C PHE A 52 2.05 -4.99 -3.21
N ARG A 53 3.26 -4.56 -3.62
CA ARG A 53 4.23 -5.34 -4.37
C ARG A 53 4.56 -6.71 -3.75
N PRO A 54 4.80 -6.84 -2.42
CA PRO A 54 5.08 -8.15 -1.81
C PRO A 54 3.93 -9.14 -2.01
N HIS A 55 2.68 -8.70 -1.78
CA HIS A 55 1.51 -9.55 -1.96
C HIS A 55 1.24 -9.87 -3.42
N PHE A 56 1.41 -8.88 -4.31
CA PHE A 56 1.29 -9.06 -5.75
C PHE A 56 2.23 -10.17 -6.25
N ARG A 57 3.51 -10.09 -5.86
CA ARG A 57 4.54 -11.09 -6.24
C ARG A 57 4.24 -12.46 -5.66
N ALA A 58 3.80 -12.54 -4.41
CA ALA A 58 3.43 -13.82 -3.78
C ALA A 58 2.24 -14.49 -4.48
N LEU A 59 1.24 -13.70 -4.91
CA LEU A 59 0.09 -14.21 -5.67
C LEU A 59 0.49 -14.67 -7.08
N GLN A 60 1.35 -13.91 -7.78
CA GLN A 60 1.90 -14.33 -9.08
C GLN A 60 2.70 -15.63 -8.96
N ALA A 61 3.54 -15.76 -7.94
CA ALA A 61 4.31 -16.97 -7.67
C ALA A 61 3.42 -18.18 -7.34
N ALA A 62 2.21 -17.95 -6.83
CA ALA A 62 1.19 -18.98 -6.63
C ALA A 62 0.38 -19.32 -7.91
N GLY A 63 0.73 -18.73 -9.06
CA GLY A 63 0.12 -19.04 -10.36
C GLY A 63 -1.14 -18.25 -10.69
N TYR A 64 -1.48 -17.22 -9.91
CA TYR A 64 -2.66 -16.39 -10.18
C TYR A 64 -2.37 -15.28 -11.19
N SER A 65 -3.38 -14.92 -11.97
CA SER A 65 -3.40 -13.66 -12.71
C SER A 65 -3.72 -12.51 -11.76
N VAL A 66 -2.80 -11.54 -11.67
CA VAL A 66 -2.90 -10.42 -10.72
C VAL A 66 -2.61 -9.12 -11.46
N THR A 67 -3.41 -8.10 -11.19
CA THR A 67 -3.18 -6.72 -11.64
C THR A 67 -3.08 -5.78 -10.44
N PRO A 68 -2.32 -4.67 -10.52
CA PRO A 68 -2.24 -3.71 -9.42
C PRO A 68 -3.55 -2.93 -9.22
N GLN A 69 -4.29 -2.72 -10.31
CA GLN A 69 -5.58 -2.06 -10.38
C GLN A 69 -6.60 -2.96 -11.07
N ALA A 70 -7.89 -2.77 -10.80
CA ALA A 70 -8.92 -3.57 -11.44
C ALA A 70 -9.03 -3.23 -12.94
N GLU A 71 -9.16 -4.26 -13.77
CA GLU A 71 -9.32 -4.14 -15.22
C GLU A 71 -10.59 -4.85 -15.67
N GLY A 72 -11.23 -4.33 -16.72
CA GLY A 72 -12.47 -4.89 -17.27
C GLY A 72 -13.72 -4.60 -16.42
N SER A 73 -14.83 -5.15 -16.89
CA SER A 73 -16.18 -4.99 -16.33
C SER A 73 -17.02 -6.24 -16.58
N ALA A 74 -18.28 -6.19 -16.14
CA ALA A 74 -19.28 -7.26 -16.25
C ALA A 74 -18.80 -8.58 -15.61
N PHE A 75 -18.19 -8.51 -14.43
CA PHE A 75 -17.86 -9.69 -13.62
C PHE A 75 -19.13 -10.32 -13.04
N ASP A 76 -19.20 -11.65 -12.94
CA ASP A 76 -20.37 -12.33 -12.37
C ASP A 76 -20.49 -12.12 -10.85
N ALA A 77 -19.35 -11.96 -10.19
CA ALA A 77 -19.25 -11.69 -8.77
C ALA A 77 -17.99 -10.90 -8.41
N ALA A 78 -17.97 -10.33 -7.19
CA ALA A 78 -16.77 -9.78 -6.58
C ALA A 78 -16.57 -10.26 -5.14
N LEU A 79 -15.31 -10.44 -4.79
CA LEU A 79 -14.83 -10.64 -3.43
C LEU A 79 -14.06 -9.38 -3.02
N VAL A 80 -14.28 -8.90 -1.80
CA VAL A 80 -13.59 -7.72 -1.26
C VAL A 80 -13.03 -8.04 0.12
N LEU A 81 -11.71 -7.99 0.23
CA LEU A 81 -11.04 -8.07 1.53
C LEU A 81 -10.79 -6.66 2.07
N ALA A 82 -11.45 -6.36 3.19
CA ALA A 82 -11.33 -5.10 3.89
C ALA A 82 -10.05 -5.07 4.75
N GLY A 83 -9.25 -4.03 4.56
CA GLY A 83 -8.08 -3.72 5.39
C GLY A 83 -8.40 -2.71 6.49
N ARG A 84 -7.36 -2.13 7.08
CA ARG A 84 -7.47 -1.14 8.18
C ARG A 84 -7.99 0.24 7.76
N HIS A 85 -7.97 0.57 6.48
CA HIS A 85 -8.30 1.90 5.97
C HIS A 85 -9.75 1.95 5.50
N ARG A 86 -10.62 2.56 6.31
CA ARG A 86 -12.06 2.65 6.02
C ARG A 86 -12.35 3.20 4.63
N GLY A 87 -11.76 4.35 4.27
CA GLY A 87 -12.01 4.98 2.98
C GLY A 87 -11.59 4.09 1.80
N GLN A 88 -10.45 3.41 1.92
CA GLN A 88 -9.99 2.44 0.92
C GLN A 88 -10.97 1.27 0.77
N ASN A 89 -11.51 0.76 1.88
CA ASN A 89 -12.51 -0.31 1.85
C ASN A 89 -13.80 0.15 1.16
N GLU A 90 -14.26 1.37 1.46
CA GLU A 90 -15.44 1.96 0.80
C GLU A 90 -15.21 2.14 -0.70
N LEU A 91 -14.03 2.61 -1.11
CA LEU A 91 -13.65 2.72 -2.53
C LEU A 91 -13.58 1.36 -3.25
N ARG A 92 -13.05 0.32 -2.58
CA ARG A 92 -13.07 -1.05 -3.13
C ARG A 92 -14.49 -1.58 -3.32
N ILE A 93 -15.39 -1.32 -2.36
CA ILE A 93 -16.79 -1.75 -2.49
C ILE A 93 -17.48 -0.98 -3.62
N ALA A 94 -17.21 0.32 -3.77
CA ALA A 94 -17.70 1.09 -4.91
C ALA A 94 -17.21 0.50 -6.25
N GLU A 95 -15.92 0.19 -6.35
CA GLU A 95 -15.33 -0.43 -7.53
C GLU A 95 -15.91 -1.83 -7.84
N ALA A 96 -16.20 -2.64 -6.81
CA ALA A 96 -16.90 -3.91 -6.97
C ALA A 96 -18.29 -3.70 -7.58
N ILE A 97 -19.07 -2.74 -7.07
CA ILE A 97 -20.41 -2.40 -7.57
C ILE A 97 -20.33 -1.90 -9.03
N GLU A 98 -19.33 -1.09 -9.36
CA GLU A 98 -19.11 -0.53 -10.70
C GLU A 98 -18.81 -1.62 -11.74
N ARG A 99 -18.08 -2.68 -11.34
CA ARG A 99 -17.52 -3.68 -12.26
C ARG A 99 -18.28 -5.00 -12.33
N VAL A 100 -19.01 -5.39 -11.29
CA VAL A 100 -19.87 -6.60 -11.28
C VAL A 100 -21.09 -6.39 -12.16
N ALA A 101 -21.60 -7.39 -12.88
CA ALA A 101 -22.80 -7.31 -13.70
C ALA A 101 -24.08 -7.08 -12.85
N PRO A 102 -25.16 -6.48 -13.39
CA PRO A 102 -26.40 -6.30 -12.64
C PRO A 102 -26.91 -7.63 -12.05
N GLY A 103 -27.28 -7.64 -10.77
CA GLY A 103 -27.68 -8.84 -10.02
C GLY A 103 -26.52 -9.74 -9.57
N GLY A 104 -25.28 -9.44 -9.95
CA GLY A 104 -24.08 -10.18 -9.55
C GLY A 104 -23.79 -10.04 -8.05
N LEU A 105 -23.18 -11.09 -7.48
CA LEU A 105 -22.93 -11.21 -6.05
C LEU A 105 -21.69 -10.43 -5.63
N ILE A 106 -21.75 -9.69 -4.52
CA ILE A 106 -20.60 -9.03 -3.91
C ILE A 106 -20.47 -9.53 -2.48
N VAL A 107 -19.34 -10.16 -2.16
CA VAL A 107 -19.01 -10.63 -0.82
C VAL A 107 -17.87 -9.80 -0.26
N VAL A 108 -18.07 -9.26 0.93
CA VAL A 108 -17.09 -8.42 1.64
C VAL A 108 -16.76 -9.08 2.97
N ALA A 109 -15.48 -9.16 3.32
CA ALA A 109 -15.07 -9.62 4.63
C ALA A 109 -13.88 -8.85 5.17
N GLY A 110 -13.72 -8.88 6.49
CA GLY A 110 -12.64 -8.25 7.21
C GLY A 110 -12.65 -8.66 8.68
N GLY A 111 -11.58 -8.32 9.40
CA GLY A 111 -11.50 -8.54 10.85
C GLY A 111 -12.34 -7.53 11.64
N LYS A 112 -12.78 -7.92 12.85
CA LYS A 112 -13.50 -7.02 13.77
C LYS A 112 -12.63 -5.85 14.21
N GLU A 113 -11.34 -6.09 14.36
CA GLU A 113 -10.35 -5.10 14.73
C GLU A 113 -10.20 -4.01 13.66
N VAL A 114 -10.36 -4.33 12.37
CA VAL A 114 -10.35 -3.33 11.28
C VAL A 114 -11.72 -2.69 11.03
N GLY A 115 -12.71 -2.97 11.89
CA GLY A 115 -14.00 -2.27 11.88
C GLY A 115 -15.01 -2.81 10.87
N ILE A 116 -14.93 -4.11 10.50
CA ILE A 116 -15.82 -4.72 9.50
C ILE A 116 -17.31 -4.57 9.83
N ASP A 117 -17.71 -4.62 11.11
CA ASP A 117 -19.11 -4.45 11.51
C ASP A 117 -19.63 -3.04 11.25
N SER A 118 -18.77 -2.02 11.43
CA SER A 118 -19.11 -0.64 11.09
C SER A 118 -19.24 -0.46 9.58
N LEU A 119 -18.35 -1.09 8.81
CA LEU A 119 -18.42 -1.08 7.35
C LEU A 119 -19.69 -1.78 6.85
N ARG A 120 -20.05 -2.94 7.40
CA ARG A 120 -21.28 -3.66 7.09
C ARG A 120 -22.52 -2.79 7.33
N LYS A 121 -22.63 -2.15 8.49
CA LYS A 121 -23.76 -1.24 8.80
C LYS A 121 -23.83 -0.07 7.83
N ARG A 122 -22.68 0.50 7.45
CA ARG A 122 -22.61 1.58 6.45
C ARG A 122 -23.12 1.12 5.09
N VAL A 123 -22.64 -0.02 4.60
CA VAL A 123 -23.07 -0.56 3.30
C VAL A 123 -24.55 -0.93 3.33
N GLY A 124 -25.03 -1.52 4.44
CA GLY A 124 -26.44 -1.87 4.61
C GLY A 124 -27.40 -0.69 4.63
N ALA A 125 -26.92 0.53 4.90
CA ALA A 125 -27.70 1.75 4.76
C ALA A 125 -27.77 2.27 3.30
N LEU A 126 -26.90 1.76 2.42
CA LEU A 126 -26.78 2.18 1.02
C LEU A 126 -27.30 1.12 0.03
N ALA A 127 -27.24 -0.15 0.42
CA ALA A 127 -27.70 -1.28 -0.38
C ALA A 127 -28.30 -2.37 0.52
N PRO A 128 -29.35 -3.08 0.08
CA PRO A 128 -29.94 -4.15 0.85
C PRO A 128 -28.96 -5.32 0.97
N LEU A 129 -28.56 -5.65 2.20
CA LEU A 129 -27.74 -6.84 2.45
C LEU A 129 -28.61 -8.09 2.43
N GLU A 130 -28.12 -9.16 1.81
CA GLU A 130 -28.82 -10.45 1.84
C GLU A 130 -28.61 -11.15 3.19
N ALA A 131 -27.35 -11.24 3.65
CA ALA A 131 -27.01 -11.76 4.97
C ALA A 131 -25.56 -11.44 5.38
N HIS A 132 -25.15 -11.94 6.55
CA HIS A 132 -23.79 -11.89 7.06
C HIS A 132 -23.50 -13.09 7.97
N LEU A 133 -22.22 -13.47 8.08
CA LEU A 133 -21.74 -14.55 8.96
C LEU A 133 -20.47 -14.13 9.71
N PRO A 134 -20.44 -14.28 11.05
CA PRO A 134 -19.23 -14.10 11.83
C PRO A 134 -18.40 -15.40 11.89
N LYS A 135 -17.09 -15.31 11.64
CA LYS A 135 -16.12 -16.41 11.82
C LYS A 135 -14.70 -15.84 11.90
N HIS A 136 -13.75 -16.59 12.49
CA HIS A 136 -12.32 -16.24 12.54
C HIS A 136 -12.05 -14.79 12.98
N HIS A 137 -12.71 -14.36 14.06
CA HIS A 137 -12.63 -12.97 14.56
C HIS A 137 -12.99 -11.87 13.56
N GLY A 138 -13.61 -12.23 12.44
CA GLY A 138 -14.13 -11.33 11.41
C GLY A 138 -15.62 -11.51 11.14
N VAL A 139 -16.09 -10.79 10.11
CA VAL A 139 -17.44 -10.90 9.56
C VAL A 139 -17.35 -10.91 8.05
N ALA A 140 -18.07 -11.82 7.41
CA ALA A 140 -18.39 -11.73 5.99
C ALA A 140 -19.83 -11.26 5.83
N PHE A 141 -20.09 -10.37 4.89
CA PHE A 141 -21.45 -9.96 4.50
C PHE A 141 -21.53 -9.86 2.99
N TRP A 142 -22.73 -10.02 2.45
CA TRP A 142 -22.93 -10.01 1.01
C TRP A 142 -24.25 -9.40 0.59
N PHE A 143 -24.26 -8.96 -0.66
CA PHE A 143 -25.39 -8.32 -1.32
C PHE A 143 -25.25 -8.50 -2.83
N ARG A 144 -26.30 -8.16 -3.57
CA ARG A 144 -26.26 -8.14 -5.04
C ARG A 144 -26.19 -6.73 -5.57
N ARG A 145 -25.53 -6.56 -6.72
CA ARG A 145 -25.53 -5.30 -7.45
C ARG A 145 -26.96 -4.97 -7.92
N ALA A 146 -27.66 -4.10 -7.21
CA ALA A 146 -28.98 -3.60 -7.60
C ALA A 146 -28.91 -2.37 -8.53
N GLY A 147 -27.92 -1.50 -8.33
CA GLY A 147 -27.74 -0.24 -9.06
C GLY A 147 -26.41 0.44 -8.71
N MET A 148 -26.26 1.71 -9.08
CA MET A 148 -25.02 2.47 -8.88
C MET A 148 -25.04 3.44 -7.70
N ASP A 149 -26.18 3.62 -7.03
CA ASP A 149 -26.35 4.65 -6.00
C ASP A 149 -25.40 4.45 -4.82
N ALA A 150 -25.25 3.20 -4.37
CA ALA A 150 -24.31 2.85 -3.32
C ALA A 150 -22.86 3.17 -3.72
N ALA A 151 -22.44 2.86 -4.96
CA ALA A 151 -21.11 3.21 -5.45
C ALA A 151 -20.90 4.73 -5.49
N ARG A 152 -21.85 5.48 -6.05
CA ARG A 152 -21.82 6.95 -6.10
C ARG A 152 -21.71 7.57 -4.69
N ALA A 153 -22.48 7.07 -3.74
CA ALA A 153 -22.44 7.55 -2.35
C ALA A 153 -21.11 7.24 -1.64
N LEU A 154 -20.53 6.05 -1.89
CA LEU A 154 -19.23 5.66 -1.34
C LEU A 154 -18.09 6.49 -1.95
N ARG A 155 -18.11 6.74 -3.25
CA ARG A 155 -17.16 7.64 -3.95
C ARG A 155 -17.28 9.07 -3.43
N ALA A 156 -18.49 9.61 -3.33
CA ALA A 156 -18.73 10.96 -2.82
C ALA A 156 -18.27 11.17 -1.38
N ALA A 157 -18.28 10.12 -0.56
CA ALA A 157 -17.74 10.16 0.81
C ALA A 157 -16.21 10.12 0.87
N ASN A 158 -15.54 9.80 -0.23
CA ASN A 158 -14.09 9.64 -0.35
C ASN A 158 -13.57 10.42 -1.56
N PRO A 159 -13.70 11.77 -1.58
CA PRO A 159 -13.23 12.59 -2.70
C PRO A 159 -11.72 12.58 -2.82
N ASP A 160 -11.22 12.96 -4.00
CA ASP A 160 -9.79 13.20 -4.23
C ASP A 160 -9.26 14.22 -3.21
N LEU A 161 -8.14 13.89 -2.57
CA LEU A 161 -7.58 14.71 -1.52
C LEU A 161 -6.29 15.40 -1.99
N VAL A 162 -6.22 16.70 -1.74
CA VAL A 162 -5.05 17.52 -2.02
C VAL A 162 -4.47 18.07 -0.73
N VAL A 163 -3.36 17.49 -0.28
CA VAL A 163 -2.62 17.91 0.91
C VAL A 163 -1.80 19.16 0.59
N GLU A 164 -1.86 20.17 1.46
CA GLU A 164 -1.17 21.47 1.32
C GLU A 164 -1.44 22.17 -0.03
N GLY A 165 -2.60 21.93 -0.65
CA GLY A 165 -2.94 22.51 -1.95
C GLY A 165 -2.06 22.03 -3.12
N ARG A 166 -1.25 20.99 -2.92
CA ARG A 166 -0.24 20.53 -3.88
C ARG A 166 -0.26 19.03 -4.13
N PHE A 167 -0.31 18.22 -3.07
CA PHE A 167 -0.08 16.79 -3.18
C PHE A 167 -1.38 16.01 -3.27
N ARG A 168 -1.63 15.38 -4.41
CA ARG A 168 -2.73 14.43 -4.59
C ARG A 168 -2.44 13.15 -3.82
N THR A 169 -3.44 12.69 -3.09
CA THR A 169 -3.38 11.52 -2.21
C THR A 169 -4.73 10.82 -2.20
N ALA A 170 -4.78 9.58 -1.74
CA ALA A 170 -6.02 8.84 -1.59
C ALA A 170 -6.02 7.95 -0.34
N PRO A 171 -7.22 7.61 0.20
CA PRO A 171 -7.34 6.68 1.31
C PRO A 171 -6.61 5.36 1.06
N GLY A 172 -5.80 4.92 2.02
CA GLY A 172 -4.99 3.70 1.93
C GLY A 172 -3.49 3.98 1.81
N MET A 173 -3.11 5.17 1.31
CA MET A 173 -1.70 5.60 1.30
C MET A 173 -1.23 5.98 2.72
N PHE A 174 0.09 5.92 2.95
CA PHE A 174 0.70 6.41 4.19
C PHE A 174 0.52 7.93 4.32
N SER A 175 0.06 8.38 5.50
CA SER A 175 -0.23 9.79 5.79
C SER A 175 -1.02 10.48 4.68
N PHE A 176 -2.07 9.84 4.16
CA PHE A 176 -2.80 10.37 3.01
C PHE A 176 -3.49 11.70 3.29
N ASP A 177 -3.79 12.05 4.54
CA ASP A 177 -4.58 13.25 4.89
C ASP A 177 -3.77 14.46 5.35
N ARG A 178 -2.44 14.33 5.41
CA ARG A 178 -1.52 15.39 5.85
C ARG A 178 -0.08 15.04 5.49
N VAL A 179 0.81 16.01 5.48
CA VAL A 179 2.26 15.74 5.45
C VAL A 179 2.66 15.00 6.73
N ASP A 180 3.40 13.89 6.59
CA ASP A 180 3.95 13.17 7.73
C ASP A 180 5.01 14.01 8.45
N ALA A 181 4.91 14.11 9.77
CA ALA A 181 5.82 14.90 10.59
C ALA A 181 7.26 14.37 10.52
N GLY A 182 7.45 13.06 10.41
CA GLY A 182 8.76 12.45 10.22
C GLY A 182 9.38 12.81 8.87
N SER A 183 8.63 12.67 7.78
CA SER A 183 9.06 13.10 6.45
C SER A 183 9.39 14.60 6.39
N LYS A 184 8.59 15.43 7.05
CA LYS A 184 8.87 16.87 7.17
C LYS A 184 10.18 17.13 7.91
N LEU A 185 10.37 16.50 9.08
CA LEU A 185 11.61 16.63 9.85
C LEU A 185 12.83 16.16 9.05
N LEU A 186 12.70 15.05 8.32
CA LEU A 186 13.75 14.55 7.44
C LEU A 186 14.13 15.60 6.39
N LEU A 187 13.15 16.10 5.63
CA LEU A 187 13.37 17.08 4.57
C LEU A 187 14.01 18.36 5.11
N ASP A 188 13.56 18.86 6.27
CA ASP A 188 14.10 20.06 6.91
C ASP A 188 15.54 19.85 7.46
N SER A 189 15.95 18.60 7.67
CA SER A 189 17.28 18.23 8.18
C SER A 189 18.27 17.80 7.09
N LEU A 190 17.83 17.71 5.83
CA LEU A 190 18.72 17.38 4.71
C LEU A 190 19.75 18.50 4.50
N PRO A 191 20.94 18.18 3.93
CA PRO A 191 21.82 19.18 3.36
C PRO A 191 21.05 20.12 2.42
N ARG A 192 21.48 21.38 2.33
CA ARG A 192 20.83 22.39 1.49
C ARG A 192 20.67 21.93 0.04
N GLU A 193 21.64 21.17 -0.46
CA GLU A 193 21.63 20.59 -1.79
C GLU A 193 22.16 19.15 -1.74
N LEU A 194 21.46 18.26 -2.44
CA LEU A 194 21.98 16.94 -2.80
C LEU A 194 22.44 16.97 -4.27
N ALA A 195 23.42 16.14 -4.62
CA ALA A 195 23.96 16.11 -5.97
C ALA A 195 24.19 14.68 -6.44
N GLY A 196 24.30 14.50 -7.76
CA GLY A 196 24.47 13.19 -8.38
C GLY A 196 23.16 12.40 -8.48
N ASN A 197 23.27 11.08 -8.44
CA ASN A 197 22.11 10.19 -8.47
C ASN A 197 21.54 10.03 -7.06
N VAL A 198 20.28 10.44 -6.87
CA VAL A 198 19.58 10.33 -5.58
C VAL A 198 18.43 9.34 -5.69
N ALA A 199 18.15 8.57 -4.64
CA ALA A 199 16.93 7.80 -4.52
C ALA A 199 16.08 8.19 -3.31
N ASP A 200 14.76 8.09 -3.45
CA ASP A 200 13.78 8.11 -2.38
C ASP A 200 13.26 6.69 -2.18
N PHE A 201 13.64 6.07 -1.06
CA PHE A 201 13.20 4.72 -0.69
C PHE A 201 11.98 4.82 0.22
N CYS A 202 10.95 4.01 -0.07
CA CYS A 202 9.63 4.13 0.57
C CYS A 202 9.00 5.50 0.28
N ALA A 203 9.01 5.88 -1.01
CA ALA A 203 8.71 7.24 -1.45
C ALA A 203 7.27 7.70 -1.17
N GLY A 204 6.35 6.76 -0.92
CA GLY A 204 4.93 7.04 -0.77
C GLY A 204 4.40 7.84 -1.96
N TRP A 205 3.63 8.89 -1.66
CA TRP A 205 3.10 9.82 -2.67
C TRP A 205 4.09 10.94 -3.08
N GLY A 206 5.38 10.78 -2.77
CA GLY A 206 6.48 11.56 -3.36
C GLY A 206 6.87 12.84 -2.62
N TYR A 207 6.50 13.00 -1.34
CA TYR A 207 6.81 14.22 -0.56
C TYR A 207 8.31 14.54 -0.48
N LEU A 208 9.12 13.54 -0.10
CA LEU A 208 10.56 13.73 0.09
C LEU A 208 11.25 14.00 -1.25
N ALA A 209 10.99 13.17 -2.26
CA ALA A 209 11.48 13.37 -3.62
C ALA A 209 11.11 14.75 -4.20
N ALA A 210 9.88 15.23 -3.98
CA ALA A 210 9.46 16.57 -4.42
C ALA A 210 10.30 17.68 -3.75
N GLY A 211 10.55 17.56 -2.44
CA GLY A 211 11.40 18.49 -1.71
C GLY A 211 12.88 18.44 -2.15
N VAL A 212 13.41 17.25 -2.44
CA VAL A 212 14.76 17.07 -2.98
C VAL A 212 14.89 17.73 -4.35
N MET A 213 13.93 17.50 -5.26
CA MET A 213 13.87 18.08 -6.61
C MET A 213 13.86 19.61 -6.57
N GLU A 214 13.14 20.21 -5.62
CA GLU A 214 13.04 21.68 -5.50
C GLU A 214 14.27 22.34 -4.91
N ARG A 215 14.98 21.66 -4.00
CA ARG A 215 16.13 22.22 -3.29
C ARG A 215 17.46 21.97 -4.01
N SER A 216 17.51 20.98 -4.92
CA SER A 216 18.77 20.48 -5.47
C SER A 216 18.90 20.76 -6.97
N THR A 217 19.93 21.53 -7.35
CA THR A 217 20.23 21.84 -8.76
C THR A 217 21.28 20.90 -9.36
N GLY A 218 22.13 20.29 -8.54
CA GLY A 218 23.19 19.38 -8.95
C GLY A 218 22.76 17.91 -9.15
N LEU A 219 21.47 17.62 -9.29
CA LEU A 219 20.98 16.26 -9.51
C LEU A 219 21.38 15.74 -10.89
N SER A 220 21.87 14.52 -10.95
CA SER A 220 22.06 13.75 -12.19
C SER A 220 20.94 12.75 -12.43
N GLY A 221 20.17 12.41 -11.38
CA GLY A 221 18.98 11.57 -11.48
C GLY A 221 18.24 11.48 -10.14
N LEU A 222 16.93 11.27 -10.19
CA LEU A 222 16.08 11.06 -9.02
C LEU A 222 15.21 9.82 -9.22
N ASP A 223 15.38 8.81 -8.38
CA ASP A 223 14.65 7.55 -8.45
C ASP A 223 13.76 7.36 -7.24
N LEU A 224 12.51 6.95 -7.47
CA LEU A 224 11.54 6.67 -6.42
C LEU A 224 11.24 5.19 -6.37
N TYR A 225 11.39 4.59 -5.20
CA TYR A 225 11.06 3.20 -4.94
C TYR A 225 9.92 3.12 -3.94
N GLU A 226 8.81 2.49 -4.34
CA GLU A 226 7.63 2.32 -3.51
C GLU A 226 7.00 0.95 -3.76
N ALA A 227 6.52 0.31 -2.68
CA ALA A 227 5.87 -0.98 -2.73
C ALA A 227 4.35 -0.85 -2.95
N ASP A 228 3.74 0.27 -2.59
CA ASP A 228 2.33 0.59 -2.87
C ASP A 228 2.14 1.25 -4.24
N PHE A 229 1.44 0.56 -5.14
CA PHE A 229 1.24 1.03 -6.51
C PHE A 229 0.53 2.37 -6.59
N GLU A 230 -0.56 2.56 -5.83
CA GLU A 230 -1.35 3.80 -5.85
C GLU A 230 -0.51 4.98 -5.35
N ALA A 231 0.28 4.78 -4.29
CA ALA A 231 1.17 5.81 -3.78
C ALA A 231 2.21 6.22 -4.83
N LEU A 232 2.79 5.26 -5.55
CA LEU A 232 3.73 5.55 -6.64
C LEU A 232 3.06 6.29 -7.80
N GLU A 233 1.82 5.94 -8.18
CA GLU A 233 1.06 6.68 -9.19
C GLU A 233 0.76 8.11 -8.73
N ALA A 234 0.44 8.32 -7.45
CA ALA A 234 0.29 9.66 -6.89
C ALA A 234 1.61 10.45 -6.94
N ALA A 235 2.75 9.81 -6.66
CA ALA A 235 4.06 10.44 -6.75
C ALA A 235 4.38 10.95 -8.17
N LYS A 236 4.02 10.19 -9.22
CA LYS A 236 4.18 10.61 -10.62
C LYS A 236 3.47 11.91 -10.94
N VAL A 237 2.32 12.14 -10.32
CA VAL A 237 1.50 13.34 -10.53
C VAL A 237 1.96 14.50 -9.64
N ASN A 238 2.48 14.19 -8.45
CA ASN A 238 2.86 15.18 -7.44
C ASN A 238 4.21 15.85 -7.70
N ILE A 239 5.12 15.15 -8.37
CA ILE A 239 6.48 15.64 -8.60
C ILE A 239 6.52 16.42 -9.90
N ARG A 240 6.94 17.67 -9.81
CA ARG A 240 7.22 18.51 -10.97
C ARG A 240 8.71 18.43 -11.25
N ALA A 241 9.10 17.90 -12.41
CA ALA A 241 10.49 17.85 -12.83
C ALA A 241 11.02 19.27 -13.05
N THR A 242 12.06 19.66 -12.31
CA THR A 242 12.72 20.97 -12.43
C THR A 242 14.17 20.83 -12.88
N ALA A 243 14.90 19.86 -12.33
CA ALA A 243 16.32 19.62 -12.63
C ALA A 243 16.54 18.37 -13.49
N VAL A 244 15.84 17.27 -13.18
CA VAL A 244 15.96 15.99 -13.87
C VAL A 244 14.59 15.32 -13.98
N GLU A 245 14.42 14.44 -14.97
CA GLU A 245 13.23 13.60 -15.06
C GLU A 245 13.29 12.47 -14.03
N PRO A 246 12.33 12.40 -13.07
CA PRO A 246 12.31 11.34 -12.07
C PRO A 246 11.92 10.00 -12.67
N ARG A 247 12.45 8.91 -12.11
CA ARG A 247 12.07 7.54 -12.47
C ARG A 247 11.34 6.87 -11.31
N PHE A 248 10.38 6.02 -11.63
CA PHE A 248 9.46 5.44 -10.67
C PHE A 248 9.51 3.92 -10.74
N PHE A 249 9.75 3.28 -9.59
CA PHE A 249 9.95 1.85 -9.48
C PHE A 249 8.97 1.26 -8.45
N TRP A 250 8.02 0.47 -8.95
CA TRP A 250 7.13 -0.31 -8.09
C TRP A 250 7.86 -1.56 -7.63
N THR A 251 8.36 -1.54 -6.39
CA THR A 251 9.42 -2.45 -5.93
C THR A 251 9.29 -2.76 -4.45
N ASP A 252 9.39 -4.05 -4.11
CA ASP A 252 9.61 -4.50 -2.75
C ASP A 252 11.11 -4.49 -2.44
N LEU A 253 11.57 -3.42 -1.79
CA LEU A 253 12.98 -3.23 -1.42
C LEU A 253 13.55 -4.33 -0.49
N LEU A 254 12.70 -5.17 0.13
CA LEU A 254 13.17 -6.28 0.96
C LEU A 254 13.50 -7.54 0.15
N THR A 255 12.87 -7.73 -1.01
CA THR A 255 12.99 -8.97 -1.80
C THR A 255 13.51 -8.75 -3.21
N GLU A 256 13.38 -7.53 -3.74
CA GLU A 256 13.82 -7.15 -5.08
C GLU A 256 15.13 -6.33 -4.99
N THR A 257 16.09 -6.65 -5.85
CA THR A 257 17.41 -6.00 -5.84
C THR A 257 17.38 -4.66 -6.56
N VAL A 258 18.02 -3.66 -5.98
CA VAL A 258 18.27 -2.36 -6.62
C VAL A 258 19.67 -2.39 -7.25
N GLU A 259 19.73 -2.46 -8.58
CA GLU A 259 21.00 -2.59 -9.33
C GLU A 259 21.75 -1.26 -9.53
N ARG A 260 21.13 -0.14 -9.16
CA ARG A 260 21.67 1.22 -9.35
C ARG A 260 22.49 1.66 -8.13
N GLY A 261 23.53 2.45 -8.39
CA GLY A 261 24.37 3.10 -7.38
C GLY A 261 23.98 4.57 -7.18
N TYR A 262 23.73 4.97 -5.93
CA TYR A 262 23.32 6.32 -5.56
C TYR A 262 24.36 7.08 -4.75
N ASP A 263 24.46 8.38 -4.99
CA ASP A 263 25.27 9.31 -4.19
C ASP A 263 24.57 9.66 -2.87
N ALA A 264 23.23 9.71 -2.89
CA ALA A 264 22.42 9.84 -1.68
C ALA A 264 21.12 9.02 -1.77
N ILE A 265 20.64 8.54 -0.62
CA ILE A 265 19.31 7.94 -0.47
C ILE A 265 18.59 8.67 0.67
N VAL A 266 17.34 9.10 0.43
CA VAL A 266 16.43 9.59 1.48
C VAL A 266 15.39 8.51 1.76
N MET A 267 14.98 8.32 3.01
CA MET A 267 14.10 7.21 3.39
C MET A 267 13.27 7.49 4.65
N ASN A 268 11.96 7.32 4.55
CA ASN A 268 11.07 7.20 5.71
C ASN A 268 10.46 5.79 5.71
N PRO A 269 11.14 4.79 6.31
CA PRO A 269 10.73 3.40 6.18
C PRO A 269 9.49 3.09 7.03
N PRO A 270 8.60 2.20 6.57
CA PRO A 270 7.50 1.72 7.39
C PRO A 270 8.03 0.94 8.61
N PHE A 271 7.33 1.05 9.73
CA PHE A 271 7.75 0.47 11.01
C PHE A 271 6.68 -0.42 11.66
N HIS A 272 5.62 -0.78 10.93
CA HIS A 272 4.60 -1.72 11.41
C HIS A 272 4.29 -2.80 10.38
N SER A 273 4.18 -4.05 10.83
CA SER A 273 3.46 -5.11 10.12
C SER A 273 2.06 -5.22 10.71
N GLY A 274 1.07 -4.59 10.07
CA GLY A 274 -0.29 -4.51 10.64
C GLY A 274 -0.37 -3.54 11.82
N ARG A 275 -0.50 -4.06 13.05
CA ARG A 275 -0.62 -3.26 14.30
C ARG A 275 0.64 -3.29 15.17
N ALA A 276 1.47 -4.32 15.06
CA ALA A 276 2.68 -4.43 15.84
C ALA A 276 3.80 -3.64 15.17
N ALA A 277 4.61 -2.95 15.97
CA ALA A 277 5.86 -2.41 15.48
C ALA A 277 6.74 -3.57 15.01
N ASP A 278 7.29 -3.46 13.80
CA ASP A 278 8.23 -4.43 13.24
C ASP A 278 9.51 -3.70 12.84
N PRO A 279 10.49 -3.59 13.76
CA PRO A 279 11.79 -3.04 13.46
C PRO A 279 12.55 -3.83 12.38
N GLY A 280 12.18 -5.09 12.12
CA GLY A 280 12.81 -5.94 11.12
C GLY A 280 12.66 -5.38 9.71
N ILE A 281 11.51 -4.77 9.40
CA ILE A 281 11.24 -4.13 8.10
C ILE A 281 12.23 -2.98 7.87
N GLY A 282 12.27 -2.00 8.79
CA GLY A 282 13.19 -0.87 8.67
C GLY A 282 14.67 -1.31 8.66
N ALA A 283 15.03 -2.32 9.45
CA ALA A 283 16.39 -2.88 9.41
C ALA A 283 16.73 -3.50 8.05
N GLY A 284 15.77 -4.16 7.40
CA GLY A 284 15.91 -4.65 6.03
C GLY A 284 16.12 -3.52 5.03
N MET A 285 15.32 -2.46 5.12
CA MET A 285 15.44 -1.28 4.25
C MET A 285 16.78 -0.55 4.42
N ILE A 286 17.30 -0.44 5.65
CA ILE A 286 18.64 0.11 5.93
C ILE A 286 19.72 -0.69 5.18
N ARG A 287 19.64 -2.03 5.21
CA ARG A 287 20.59 -2.89 4.49
C ARG A 287 20.43 -2.78 2.97
N ALA A 288 19.20 -2.64 2.46
CA ALA A 288 18.96 -2.40 1.04
C ALA A 288 19.59 -1.06 0.59
N ALA A 289 19.39 0.01 1.36
CA ALA A 289 19.99 1.32 1.08
C ALA A 289 21.53 1.27 1.11
N SER A 290 22.13 0.62 2.11
CA SER A 290 23.59 0.43 2.17
C SER A 290 24.15 -0.27 0.92
N LYS A 291 23.45 -1.26 0.37
CA LYS A 291 23.86 -1.95 -0.86
C LYS A 291 23.73 -1.09 -2.11
N ALA A 292 22.71 -0.23 -2.17
CA ALA A 292 22.40 0.63 -3.32
C ALA A 292 23.18 1.95 -3.36
N LEU A 293 23.86 2.35 -2.27
CA LEU A 293 24.72 3.54 -2.28
C LEU A 293 26.03 3.28 -3.02
N LYS A 294 26.67 4.29 -3.61
CA LYS A 294 28.06 4.22 -4.08
C LYS A 294 29.02 4.25 -2.89
N PRO A 295 30.29 3.82 -3.02
CA PRO A 295 31.31 4.08 -2.00
C PRO A 295 31.35 5.56 -1.63
N GLY A 296 31.23 5.89 -0.34
CA GLY A 296 31.17 7.27 0.15
C GLY A 296 29.81 7.96 0.03
N GLY A 297 28.81 7.32 -0.59
CA GLY A 297 27.42 7.81 -0.66
C GLY A 297 26.75 7.83 0.72
N ARG A 298 25.64 8.56 0.85
CA ARG A 298 24.98 8.79 2.14
C ARG A 298 23.52 8.38 2.19
N LEU A 299 23.13 7.70 3.25
CA LEU A 299 21.74 7.53 3.65
C LEU A 299 21.32 8.69 4.56
N PHE A 300 20.14 9.25 4.31
CA PHE A 300 19.40 10.12 5.23
C PHE A 300 18.08 9.46 5.54
N MET A 301 17.82 9.14 6.81
CA MET A 301 16.60 8.45 7.19
C MET A 301 15.98 9.02 8.45
N VAL A 302 14.66 9.02 8.51
CA VAL A 302 13.91 9.31 9.73
C VAL A 302 13.34 8.04 10.32
N ALA A 303 13.22 7.99 11.64
CA ALA A 303 12.57 6.90 12.34
C ALA A 303 11.93 7.40 13.64
N ASN A 304 10.92 6.68 14.13
CA ASN A 304 10.42 6.92 15.48
C ASN A 304 11.55 6.74 16.50
N ARG A 305 11.60 7.61 17.50
CA ARG A 305 12.67 7.69 18.50
C ARG A 305 12.93 6.36 19.21
N GLN A 306 11.87 5.59 19.46
CA GLN A 306 11.92 4.29 20.15
C GLN A 306 12.52 3.14 19.33
N LEU A 307 12.66 3.29 18.00
CA LEU A 307 13.16 2.23 17.13
C LEU A 307 14.69 2.14 17.22
N PRO A 308 15.26 0.96 17.53
CA PRO A 308 16.69 0.81 17.84
C PRO A 308 17.55 0.60 16.56
N TYR A 309 17.48 1.52 15.60
CA TYR A 309 18.16 1.38 14.32
C TYR A 309 19.67 1.67 14.35
N GLU A 310 20.19 2.23 15.43
CA GLU A 310 21.61 2.57 15.60
C GLU A 310 22.52 1.35 15.39
N GLN A 311 22.16 0.19 15.96
CA GLN A 311 22.95 -1.03 15.79
C GLN A 311 22.96 -1.53 14.35
N VAL A 312 21.84 -1.38 13.63
CA VAL A 312 21.74 -1.78 12.23
C VAL A 312 22.57 -0.83 11.35
N LEU A 313 22.54 0.47 11.65
CA LEU A 313 23.34 1.48 10.96
C LEU A 313 24.84 1.23 11.18
N ALA A 314 25.27 1.00 12.42
CA ALA A 314 26.66 0.69 12.75
C ALA A 314 27.19 -0.58 12.05
N GLY A 315 26.32 -1.58 11.83
CA GLY A 315 26.69 -2.80 11.10
C GLY A 315 26.66 -2.68 9.57
N ALA A 316 25.93 -1.70 9.02
CA ALA A 316 25.71 -1.57 7.58
C ALA A 316 26.50 -0.42 6.93
N PHE A 317 27.06 0.50 7.72
CA PHE A 317 27.71 1.72 7.25
C PHE A 317 29.05 1.95 7.93
N SER A 318 29.96 2.67 7.28
CA SER A 318 31.28 3.00 7.85
C SER A 318 31.19 4.04 8.97
N SER A 319 30.17 4.90 8.95
CA SER A 319 29.82 5.79 10.06
C SER A 319 28.36 6.20 10.01
N HIS A 320 27.78 6.58 11.16
CA HIS A 320 26.46 7.17 11.25
C HIS A 320 26.41 8.25 12.34
N ALA A 321 25.46 9.16 12.22
CA ALA A 321 25.19 10.22 13.19
C ALA A 321 23.68 10.51 13.26
N GLU A 322 23.18 10.87 14.44
CA GLU A 322 21.89 11.55 14.58
C GLU A 322 22.10 13.04 14.22
N VAL A 323 21.41 13.52 13.20
CA VAL A 323 21.57 14.90 12.68
C VAL A 323 20.44 15.82 13.12
N ALA A 324 19.30 15.26 13.52
CA ALA A 324 18.19 15.99 14.10
C ALA A 324 17.32 15.06 14.97
N ARG A 325 16.56 15.66 15.88
CA ARG A 325 15.58 14.96 16.70
C ARG A 325 14.47 15.88 17.17
N ASP A 326 13.30 15.30 17.43
CA ASP A 326 12.23 15.97 18.16
C ASP A 326 11.63 15.03 19.24
N GLY A 327 10.42 15.34 19.72
CA GLY A 327 9.73 14.54 20.72
C GLY A 327 9.35 13.13 20.26
N MET A 328 9.20 12.90 18.96
CA MET A 328 8.67 11.67 18.35
C MET A 328 9.65 10.95 17.44
N PHE A 329 10.51 11.69 16.73
CA PHE A 329 11.36 11.20 15.65
C PHE A 329 12.83 11.56 15.87
N LYS A 330 13.69 10.80 15.18
CA LYS A 330 15.13 11.06 15.03
C LYS A 330 15.50 10.91 13.56
N VAL A 331 16.41 11.76 13.11
CA VAL A 331 16.95 11.73 11.74
C VAL A 331 18.40 11.30 11.82
N PHE A 332 18.74 10.29 11.02
CA PHE A 332 20.08 9.77 10.88
C PHE A 332 20.70 10.16 9.55
N SER A 333 22.01 10.38 9.55
CA SER A 333 22.86 10.32 8.37
C SER A 333 23.85 9.18 8.52
N ALA A 334 24.04 8.38 7.48
CA ALA A 334 25.01 7.29 7.48
C ALA A 334 25.79 7.24 6.16
N ARG A 335 27.09 6.93 6.22
CA ARG A 335 28.00 6.94 5.06
C ARG A 335 28.40 5.52 4.68
N ARG A 336 28.28 5.15 3.40
CA ARG A 336 28.72 3.85 2.88
C ARG A 336 30.24 3.76 2.94
#